data_AF-A0AAV7JCX7-F1
#
_entry.id   AF-A0AAV7JCX7-F1
#
_cell.length_a   1.000
_cell.length_b   1.000
_cell.length_c   1.000
_cell.angle_alpha   90.00
_cell.angle_beta   90.00
_cell.angle_gamma   90.00
#
_symmetry.space_group_name_H-M   'P 1'
#
loop_
_entity.id
_entity.type
_entity.pdbx_description
1 polymer ?
#
loop_
_entity_poly.entity_id
_entity_poly.type
_entity_poly.pdbx_seq_one_letter_code
_entity_poly.pdbx_strand_id
1 'polypeptide(L)'
;MASNITEEEITHMDIKDLNRILKIQNISKNERTKIKGIRRKNKMKKYRRDSRIRTDPKKLQKVKLHLEQELLALAYEVVELRELKDYFISKHARLPDPDNDEDEYGEFVTVD
;
A
#
# COMPACT_ATOMS: atom_id res chain seq x y z
N MET A 1 -17.92 -15.13 -35.15
CA MET A 1 -18.49 -14.67 -33.87
C MET A 1 -17.32 -14.29 -32.97
N ALA A 2 -17.22 -13.03 -32.55
CA ALA A 2 -16.16 -12.61 -31.63
C ALA A 2 -16.53 -13.05 -30.21
N SER A 3 -15.63 -13.76 -29.53
CA SER A 3 -15.74 -14.01 -28.09
C SER A 3 -15.73 -12.67 -27.35
N ASN A 4 -16.68 -12.46 -26.42
CA ASN A 4 -16.78 -11.23 -25.63
C ASN A 4 -15.64 -11.03 -24.60
N ILE A 5 -14.68 -11.95 -24.54
CA ILE A 5 -13.54 -11.84 -23.61
C ILE A 5 -12.40 -11.08 -24.29
N THR A 6 -11.97 -10.00 -23.65
CA THR A 6 -10.84 -9.18 -24.09
C THR A 6 -9.49 -9.86 -23.79
N GLU A 7 -8.43 -9.47 -24.50
CA GLU A 7 -7.09 -9.99 -24.24
C GLU A 7 -6.57 -9.64 -22.83
N GLU A 8 -7.00 -8.51 -22.27
CA GLU A 8 -6.68 -8.08 -20.92
C GLU A 8 -7.29 -9.03 -19.89
N GLU A 9 -8.58 -9.32 -20.00
CA GLU A 9 -9.27 -10.29 -19.15
C GLU A 9 -8.63 -11.69 -19.27
N ILE A 10 -8.32 -12.13 -20.50
CA ILE A 10 -7.62 -13.40 -20.75
C ILE A 10 -6.25 -13.45 -20.05
N THR A 11 -5.56 -12.32 -19.89
CA THR A 11 -4.22 -12.28 -19.31
C THR A 11 -4.24 -12.28 -17.78
N HIS A 12 -5.19 -11.53 -17.20
CA HIS A 12 -5.23 -11.23 -15.77
C HIS A 12 -6.14 -12.15 -14.94
N MET A 13 -7.18 -12.74 -15.55
CA MET A 13 -8.09 -13.66 -14.87
C MET A 13 -7.41 -14.93 -14.36
N ASP A 14 -7.95 -15.59 -13.35
CA ASP A 14 -7.42 -16.88 -12.91
C ASP A 14 -7.66 -18.01 -13.92
N ILE A 15 -6.77 -19.00 -13.93
CA ILE A 15 -6.86 -20.09 -14.92
C ILE A 15 -8.12 -20.94 -14.73
N LYS A 16 -8.59 -21.10 -13.48
CA LYS A 16 -9.82 -21.83 -13.15
C LYS A 16 -11.03 -21.10 -13.71
N ASP A 17 -11.10 -19.78 -13.49
CA ASP A 17 -12.20 -18.95 -13.95
C ASP A 17 -12.23 -18.82 -15.46
N LEU A 18 -11.06 -18.63 -16.09
CA LEU A 18 -10.95 -18.61 -17.55
C LEU A 18 -11.47 -19.92 -18.15
N ASN A 19 -11.09 -21.08 -17.60
CA ASN A 19 -11.60 -22.36 -18.09
C ASN A 19 -13.12 -22.50 -17.88
N ARG A 20 -13.66 -21.96 -16.78
CA ARG A 20 -15.10 -21.96 -16.49
C ARG A 20 -15.86 -21.12 -17.52
N ILE A 21 -15.42 -19.89 -17.80
CA ILE A 21 -16.06 -19.02 -18.79
C ILE A 21 -16.00 -19.64 -20.19
N LEU A 22 -14.84 -20.16 -20.59
CA LEU A 22 -14.68 -20.83 -21.89
C LEU A 22 -15.58 -22.08 -22.04
N LYS A 23 -15.91 -22.73 -20.91
CA LYS A 23 -16.88 -23.84 -20.89
C LYS A 23 -18.31 -23.33 -21.00
N ILE A 24 -18.69 -22.29 -20.26
CA ILE A 24 -20.03 -21.67 -20.30
C ILE A 24 -20.35 -21.13 -21.70
N GLN A 25 -19.39 -20.48 -22.34
CA GLN A 25 -19.53 -19.94 -23.69
C GLN A 25 -19.47 -21.00 -24.80
N ASN A 26 -19.39 -22.29 -24.46
CA ASN A 26 -19.27 -23.40 -25.42
C ASN A 26 -18.18 -23.21 -26.49
N ILE A 27 -17.08 -22.53 -26.12
CA ILE A 27 -15.96 -22.25 -27.04
C ILE A 27 -15.33 -23.58 -27.47
N SER A 28 -15.01 -23.72 -28.76
CA SER A 28 -14.44 -24.94 -29.32
C SER A 28 -13.05 -25.25 -28.75
N LYS A 29 -12.62 -26.53 -28.79
CA LYS A 29 -11.28 -26.94 -28.31
C LYS A 29 -10.14 -26.18 -29.02
N ASN A 30 -10.31 -25.91 -30.32
CA ASN A 30 -9.33 -25.18 -31.11
C ASN A 30 -9.24 -23.71 -30.69
N GLU A 31 -10.37 -23.05 -30.46
CA GLU A 31 -10.41 -21.66 -29.99
C GLU A 31 -9.90 -21.53 -28.55
N ARG A 32 -10.22 -22.48 -27.67
CA ARG A 32 -9.63 -22.53 -26.32
C ARG A 32 -8.11 -22.60 -26.36
N THR A 33 -7.56 -23.37 -27.30
CA THR A 33 -6.11 -23.47 -27.51
C THR A 33 -5.54 -22.12 -27.95
N LYS A 34 -6.20 -21.42 -28.89
CA LYS A 34 -5.80 -20.07 -29.31
C LYS A 34 -5.81 -19.07 -28.14
N ILE A 35 -6.88 -19.06 -27.35
CA ILE A 35 -7.03 -18.17 -26.18
C ILE A 35 -5.94 -18.45 -25.13
N LYS A 36 -5.64 -19.72 -24.84
CA LYS A 36 -4.53 -20.10 -23.95
C LYS A 36 -3.17 -19.68 -24.52
N GLY A 37 -3.00 -19.72 -25.84
CA GLY A 37 -1.82 -19.22 -26.54
C GLY A 37 -1.61 -17.71 -26.35
N ILE A 38 -2.68 -16.92 -26.52
CA ILE A 38 -2.67 -15.47 -26.28
C ILE A 38 -2.27 -15.17 -24.83
N ARG A 39 -2.91 -15.83 -23.86
CA ARG A 39 -2.57 -15.71 -22.42
C ARG A 39 -1.09 -15.98 -22.16
N ARG A 40 -0.54 -17.06 -22.72
CA ARG A 40 0.87 -17.42 -22.56
C ARG A 40 1.80 -16.34 -23.13
N LYS A 41 1.51 -15.84 -24.33
CA LYS A 41 2.29 -14.78 -24.98
C LYS A 41 2.31 -13.50 -24.13
N ASN A 42 1.15 -13.08 -23.61
CA ASN A 42 1.03 -11.86 -22.81
C ASN A 42 1.72 -11.99 -21.44
N LYS A 43 1.54 -13.12 -20.75
CA LYS A 43 2.28 -13.40 -19.50
C LYS A 43 3.79 -13.44 -19.73
N MET A 44 4.25 -14.07 -20.82
CA MET A 44 5.68 -14.09 -21.17
C MET A 44 6.22 -12.69 -21.44
N LYS A 45 5.45 -11.82 -22.11
CA LYS A 45 5.82 -10.40 -22.32
C LYS A 45 5.93 -9.64 -20.99
N LYS A 46 5.07 -9.92 -20.00
CA LYS A 46 5.18 -9.37 -18.64
C LYS A 46 6.44 -9.88 -17.95
N TYR A 47 6.67 -11.19 -17.91
CA TYR A 47 7.86 -11.76 -17.28
C TYR A 47 9.17 -11.28 -17.90
N ARG A 48 9.23 -11.09 -19.22
CA ARG A 48 10.39 -10.49 -19.89
C ARG A 48 10.64 -9.05 -19.45
N ARG A 49 9.59 -8.24 -19.30
CA ARG A 49 9.71 -6.86 -18.77
C ARG A 49 10.20 -6.87 -17.34
N ASP A 50 9.59 -7.68 -16.48
CA ASP A 50 9.96 -7.79 -15.06
C ASP A 50 11.40 -8.32 -14.90
N SER A 51 11.80 -9.30 -15.72
CA SER A 51 13.18 -9.80 -15.74
C SER A 51 14.16 -8.72 -16.19
N ARG A 52 13.85 -7.96 -17.25
CA ARG A 52 14.70 -6.86 -17.72
C ARG A 52 14.87 -5.77 -16.66
N ILE A 53 13.86 -5.54 -15.82
CA ILE A 53 13.95 -4.61 -14.69
C ILE A 53 14.89 -5.16 -13.62
N ARG A 54 14.80 -6.46 -13.28
CA ARG A 54 15.74 -7.10 -12.32
C ARG A 54 17.18 -7.14 -12.82
N THR A 55 17.39 -7.20 -14.13
CA THR A 55 18.72 -7.27 -14.75
C THR A 55 19.34 -5.89 -15.03
N ASP A 56 18.58 -4.79 -14.97
CA ASP A 56 19.11 -3.44 -15.16
C ASP A 56 19.56 -2.85 -13.81
N PRO A 57 20.86 -2.93 -13.46
CA PRO A 57 21.34 -2.56 -12.14
C PRO A 57 21.07 -1.09 -11.81
N LYS A 58 21.00 -0.20 -12.81
CA LYS A 58 20.71 1.23 -12.61
C LYS A 58 19.26 1.46 -12.19
N LYS A 59 18.32 0.70 -12.76
CA LYS A 59 16.90 0.78 -12.37
C LYS A 59 16.67 0.21 -10.98
N LEU A 60 17.30 -0.92 -10.66
CA LEU A 60 17.25 -1.51 -9.33
C LEU A 60 17.83 -0.56 -8.27
N GLN A 61 18.95 0.11 -8.59
CA GLN A 61 19.56 1.11 -7.72
C GLN A 61 18.65 2.33 -7.48
N LYS A 62 17.97 2.83 -8.53
CA LYS A 62 17.01 3.94 -8.39
C LYS A 62 15.82 3.58 -7.50
N VAL A 63 15.25 2.38 -7.67
CA VAL A 63 14.14 1.90 -6.83
C VAL A 63 14.60 1.71 -5.38
N LYS A 64 15.79 1.12 -5.17
CA LYS A 64 16.38 0.96 -3.84
C LYS A 64 16.58 2.31 -3.14
N LEU A 65 17.16 3.29 -3.83
CA LEU A 65 17.37 4.63 -3.29
C LEU A 65 16.06 5.31 -2.88
N HIS A 66 15.00 5.16 -3.68
CA HIS A 66 13.70 5.74 -3.36
C HIS A 66 13.09 5.14 -2.09
N LEU A 67 13.16 3.81 -1.93
CA LEU A 67 12.67 3.13 -0.72
C LEU A 67 13.48 3.50 0.53
N GLU A 68 14.80 3.70 0.39
CA GLU A 68 15.65 4.18 1.49
C GLU A 68 15.24 5.59 1.96
N GLN A 69 14.87 6.47 1.02
CA GLN A 69 14.38 7.82 1.34
C GLN A 69 13.01 7.79 2.03
N GLU A 70 12.07 6.98 1.53
CA GLU A 70 10.74 6.82 2.15
C GLU A 70 10.84 6.28 3.58
N LEU A 71 11.69 5.27 3.82
CA LEU A 71 11.92 4.73 5.16
C LEU A 71 12.56 5.76 6.10
N LEU A 72 13.51 6.55 5.59
CA LEU A 72 14.14 7.61 6.37
C LEU A 72 13.13 8.69 6.74
N ALA A 73 12.28 9.13 5.80
CA ALA A 73 11.23 10.10 6.05
C ALA A 73 10.23 9.60 7.12
N LEU A 74 9.78 8.36 6.99
CA LEU A 74 8.91 7.73 7.98
C LEU A 74 9.57 7.67 9.36
N ALA A 75 10.87 7.38 9.43
CA ALA A 75 11.60 7.36 10.69
C ALA A 75 11.65 8.75 11.35
N TYR A 76 11.85 9.82 10.57
CA TYR A 76 11.76 11.19 11.07
C TYR A 76 10.37 11.53 11.60
N GLU A 77 9.32 11.22 10.86
CA GLU A 77 7.93 11.45 11.29
C GLU A 77 7.64 10.73 12.63
N VAL A 78 8.10 9.49 12.80
CA VAL A 78 7.92 8.74 14.05
C VAL A 78 8.67 9.39 15.23
N VAL A 79 9.86 9.95 14.99
CA VAL A 79 10.62 10.68 16.02
C VAL A 79 9.88 11.95 16.42
N GLU A 80 9.43 12.75 15.46
CA GLU A 80 8.65 13.98 15.72
C GLU A 80 7.37 13.69 16.53
N LEU A 81 6.66 12.62 16.18
CA LEU A 81 5.48 12.18 16.93
C LEU A 81 5.81 11.76 18.37
N ARG A 82 6.98 11.15 18.60
CA ARG A 82 7.43 10.79 19.96
C ARG A 82 7.75 12.04 20.76
N GLU A 83 8.48 13.00 20.19
CA GLU A 83 8.84 14.25 20.85
C GLU A 83 7.59 15.08 21.21
N LEU A 84 6.60 15.14 20.31
CA LEU A 84 5.31 15.76 20.60
C LEU A 84 4.57 15.06 21.74
N LYS A 85 4.57 13.73 21.75
CA LYS A 85 3.97 12.95 22.86
C LYS A 85 4.66 13.26 24.17
N ASP A 86 5.99 13.25 24.20
CA ASP A 86 6.79 13.52 25.40
C ASP A 86 6.59 14.97 25.88
N TYR A 87 6.45 15.94 24.96
CA TYR A 87 6.09 17.31 25.28
C TYR A 87 4.69 17.44 25.89
N PHE A 88 3.69 16.76 25.32
CA PHE A 88 2.33 16.74 25.87
C PHE A 88 2.31 16.11 27.26
N ILE A 89 3.00 14.98 27.46
CA ILE A 89 3.12 14.34 28.77
C ILE A 89 3.80 15.30 29.75
N SER A 90 4.93 15.90 29.39
CA SER A 90 5.66 16.86 30.23
C SER A 90 4.81 18.07 30.62
N LYS A 91 4.01 18.62 29.69
CA LYS A 91 3.10 19.74 29.96
C LYS A 91 1.87 19.38 30.76
N HIS A 92 1.45 18.12 30.77
CA HIS A 92 0.22 17.67 31.44
C HIS A 92 0.49 16.68 32.59
N ALA A 93 1.77 16.50 32.98
CA ALA A 93 2.21 15.65 34.08
C ALA A 93 1.90 16.22 35.47
N ARG A 94 1.11 17.29 35.60
CA ARG A 94 0.47 17.65 36.87
C ARG A 94 -0.83 16.85 37.02
N LEU A 95 -0.74 15.67 37.62
CA LEU A 95 -1.83 15.21 38.47
C LEU A 95 -1.82 16.13 39.69
N PRO A 96 -2.90 16.87 40.01
CA PRO A 96 -3.02 17.44 41.34
C PRO A 96 -2.99 16.26 42.32
N ASP A 97 -2.07 16.29 43.29
CA ASP A 97 -2.11 15.34 44.39
C ASP A 97 -3.50 15.46 45.05
N PRO A 98 -4.26 14.37 45.19
CA PRO A 98 -5.59 14.40 45.78
C PRO A 98 -5.57 14.75 47.27
N ASP A 99 -4.40 14.81 47.89
CA ASP A 99 -4.17 15.09 49.31
C ASP A 99 -3.65 16.51 49.59
N ASN A 100 -3.64 17.42 48.61
CA ASN A 100 -3.28 18.82 48.87
C ASN A 100 -4.52 19.68 49.11
N ASP A 101 -4.98 19.61 50.36
CA ASP A 101 -5.89 20.55 50.99
C ASP A 101 -5.38 22.00 50.91
N GLU A 102 -6.32 22.91 50.70
CA GLU A 102 -6.32 24.33 51.08
C GLU A 102 -5.51 25.38 50.25
N ASP A 103 -6.29 26.34 49.73
CA ASP A 103 -5.99 27.78 49.69
C ASP A 103 -5.21 28.44 48.54
N GLU A 104 -5.44 28.05 47.28
CA GLU A 104 -4.96 28.86 46.13
C GLU A 104 -6.00 29.06 45.02
N TYR A 105 -7.27 29.31 45.37
CA TYR A 105 -8.21 29.94 44.45
C TYR A 105 -8.14 31.46 44.55
N GLY A 106 -7.38 32.03 43.61
CA GLY A 106 -7.53 33.36 43.02
C GLY A 106 -8.15 34.45 43.88
N GLU A 107 -7.29 35.32 44.41
CA GLU A 107 -7.64 36.66 44.88
C GLU A 107 -8.43 37.38 43.77
N PHE A 108 -9.76 37.48 43.93
CA PHE A 108 -10.62 38.21 43.00
C PHE A 108 -10.39 39.70 43.20
N VAL A 109 -9.78 40.35 42.21
CA VAL A 109 -9.71 41.81 42.14
C VAL A 109 -11.14 42.34 41.95
N THR A 110 -11.76 42.82 43.04
CA THR A 110 -12.99 43.62 42.96
C THR A 110 -12.61 45.03 42.51
N VAL A 111 -13.11 45.44 41.35
CA VAL A 111 -13.02 46.80 40.84
C VAL A 111 -14.33 47.50 41.21
N ASP A 112 -14.25 48.55 42.03
CA ASP A 112 -15.37 49.48 42.34
C ASP A 112 -15.69 50.41 41.15
#